data_AF-A0A849TFD4-F1
#
_entry.id   AF-A0A849TFD4-F1
#
_cell.length_a   1.000
_cell.length_b   1.000
_cell.length_c   1.000
_cell.angle_alpha   90.00
_cell.angle_beta   90.00
_cell.angle_gamma   90.00
#
_symmetry.space_group_name_H-M   'P 1'
#
loop_
_entity.id
_entity.type
_entity.pdbx_description
1 polymer ?
#
loop_
_entity_poly.entity_id
_entity_poly.type
_entity_poly.pdbx_seq_one_letter_code
_entity_poly.pdbx_strand_id
1 'polypeptide(L)' 'MTRQAELRQFRDLNVALIGYGYAGKTLHAPLINSVPNLNLVAVCTSHPEKVLADYPSVKVHRSLDEVLSQSQID' A
#
# COMPACT_ATOMS: atom_id res chain seq x y z
N MET A 1 34.29 -12.07 -14.30
CA MET A 1 33.16 -12.82 -13.72
C MET A 1 32.83 -12.12 -12.41
N THR A 2 31.79 -11.30 -12.24
CA THR A 2 30.44 -11.30 -12.83
C THR A 2 29.97 -9.84 -12.89
N ARG A 3 29.34 -9.50 -14.02
CA ARG A 3 28.68 -8.23 -14.32
C ARG A 3 27.94 -7.71 -13.08
N GLN A 4 28.35 -6.55 -12.56
CA GLN A 4 27.43 -5.74 -11.76
C GLN A 4 26.26 -5.42 -12.69
N ALA A 5 25.20 -6.21 -12.60
CA ALA A 5 23.90 -5.77 -13.06
C ALA A 5 23.66 -4.48 -12.27
N GLU A 6 23.61 -3.35 -12.97
CA GLU A 6 23.12 -2.09 -12.44
C GLU A 6 21.87 -2.41 -11.62
N LEU A 7 22.01 -2.37 -10.29
CA LEU A 7 20.88 -2.50 -9.40
C LEU A 7 20.01 -1.32 -9.76
N ARG A 8 18.91 -1.57 -10.48
CA ARG A 8 17.86 -0.58 -10.62
C ARG A 8 17.57 -0.12 -9.20
N GLN A 9 17.89 1.13 -8.91
CA GLN A 9 17.50 1.75 -7.65
C GLN A 9 15.98 1.78 -7.68
N PHE A 10 15.36 0.78 -7.06
CA PHE A 10 13.92 0.76 -6.89
C PHE A 10 13.60 1.88 -5.93
N ARG A 11 12.96 2.94 -6.45
CA ARG A 11 12.44 4.03 -5.64
C ARG A 11 11.32 3.48 -4.76
N ASP A 12 11.20 4.01 -3.55
CA ASP A 12 10.06 3.74 -2.69
C ASP A 12 8.77 4.15 -3.39
N LEU A 13 7.76 3.28 -3.37
CA LEU A 13 6.43 3.51 -3.92
C LEU A 13 5.39 3.52 -2.80
N ASN A 14 4.64 4.59 -2.72
CA ASN A 14 3.53 4.78 -1.79
C ASN A 14 2.24 4.26 -2.42
N VAL A 15 1.79 3.11 -1.92
CA VAL A 15 0.66 2.38 -2.47
C VAL A 15 -0.62 2.67 -1.69
N ALA A 16 -1.71 2.91 -2.42
CA ALA A 16 -3.07 2.82 -1.91
C ALA A 16 -3.72 1.48 -2.28
N LEU A 17 -4.34 0.83 -1.30
CA LEU A 17 -5.16 -0.36 -1.53
C LEU A 17 -6.64 0.02 -1.59
N ILE A 18 -7.33 -0.37 -2.66
CA ILE A 18 -8.77 -0.16 -2.81
C ILE A 18 -9.52 -1.42 -2.36
N GLY A 19 -10.25 -1.29 -1.25
CA GLY A 19 -10.99 -2.38 -0.62
C GLY A 19 -10.17 -3.17 0.40
N TYR A 20 -10.77 -3.46 1.55
CA TYR A 20 -10.18 -4.27 2.61
C TYR A 20 -11.07 -5.48 2.96
N GLY A 21 -11.51 -6.18 1.91
CA GLY A 21 -12.19 -7.47 2.02
C GLY A 21 -11.21 -8.62 2.26
N TYR A 22 -11.62 -9.86 1.95
CA TYR A 22 -10.77 -11.04 2.17
C TYR A 22 -9.40 -10.92 1.48
N ALA A 23 -9.39 -10.71 0.15
CA ALA A 23 -8.13 -10.60 -0.61
C ALA A 23 -7.29 -9.39 -0.18
N GLY A 24 -7.93 -8.25 0.10
CA GLY A 24 -7.25 -7.05 0.58
C GLY A 24 -6.49 -7.31 1.89
N LYS A 25 -7.14 -7.96 2.86
CA LYS A 25 -6.58 -8.26 4.18
C LYS A 25 -5.58 -9.43 4.17
N THR A 26 -5.85 -10.52 3.45
CA THR A 26 -5.07 -11.77 3.58
C THR A 26 -3.96 -11.91 2.55
N LEU A 27 -4.04 -11.16 1.44
CA LEU A 27 -3.08 -11.25 0.34
C LEU A 27 -2.42 -9.89 0.07
N HIS A 28 -3.19 -8.89 -0.36
CA HIS A 28 -2.60 -7.65 -0.88
C HIS A 28 -1.86 -6.84 0.19
N ALA A 29 -2.49 -6.52 1.32
CA ALA A 29 -1.83 -5.73 2.36
C ALA A 29 -0.60 -6.44 2.97
N PRO A 30 -0.64 -7.75 3.29
CA PRO A 30 0.55 -8.49 3.71
C PRO A 30 1.66 -8.52 2.65
N LEU A 31 1.32 -8.74 1.38
CA LEU A 31 2.31 -8.78 0.31
C LEU A 31 2.96 -7.42 0.08
N ILE A 32 2.18 -6.32 0.04
CA ILE A 32 2.71 -4.96 -0.09
C ILE A 32 3.72 -4.70 1.03
N ASN A 33 3.38 -4.99 2.29
CA ASN A 33 4.29 -4.77 3.42
C ASN A 33 5.49 -5.72 3.48
N SER A 34 5.45 -6.84 2.75
CA SER A 34 6.56 -7.79 2.69
C SER A 34 7.61 -7.45 1.64
N VAL A 35 7.29 -6.56 0.71
CA VAL A 35 8.16 -6.19 -0.41
C VAL A 35 8.93 -4.92 -0.03
N PRO A 36 10.29 -4.97 -0.04
CA PRO A 36 11.08 -3.77 0.14
C PRO A 36 10.69 -2.68 -0.86
N ASN A 37 10.69 -1.42 -0.41
CA ASN A 37 10.37 -0.25 -1.22
C ASN A 37 8.89 -0.13 -1.64
N LEU A 38 7.98 -0.96 -1.10
CA LEU A 38 6.54 -0.70 -1.17
C LEU A 38 6.02 -0.27 0.20
N ASN A 39 5.39 0.89 0.24
CA ASN A 39 4.80 1.45 1.45
C ASN A 39 3.28 1.45 1.31
N LEU A 40 2.57 0.62 2.08
CA LEU A 40 1.13 0.75 2.19
C LEU A 40 0.82 2.02 3.00
N VAL A 41 0.51 3.13 2.32
CA VAL A 41 0.25 4.42 2.99
C VAL A 41 -1.23 4.70 3.17
N ALA A 42 -2.07 4.09 2.34
CA ALA A 42 -3.51 4.35 2.34
C ALA A 42 -4.35 3.11 2.01
N VAL A 43 -5.55 3.04 2.57
CA VAL A 43 -6.58 2.06 2.20
C VAL A 43 -7.92 2.77 2.01
N CYS A 44 -8.58 2.56 0.86
CA CYS A 44 -9.96 3.00 0.65
C CYS A 44 -10.92 1.89 1.06
N THR A 45 -11.77 2.11 2.08
CA THR A 45 -12.70 1.09 2.55
C THR A 45 -13.91 1.66 3.28
N SER A 46 -15.02 0.92 3.27
CA SER A 46 -16.17 1.17 4.12
C SER A 46 -15.96 0.71 5.58
N HIS A 47 -14.94 -0.10 5.85
CA HIS A 47 -14.66 -0.73 7.16
C HIS A 47 -13.28 -0.31 7.72
N PRO A 48 -13.10 0.96 8.15
CA PRO A 48 -11.82 1.47 8.63
C PRO A 48 -11.29 0.72 9.86
N GLU A 49 -12.17 0.25 10.72
CA GLU A 49 -11.83 -0.43 11.97
C GLU A 49 -11.02 -1.71 11.71
N LYS A 50 -11.31 -2.41 10.61
CA LYS A 50 -10.55 -3.61 10.22
C LYS A 50 -9.14 -3.27 9.78
N VAL A 51 -8.96 -2.15 9.08
CA VAL A 51 -7.65 -1.69 8.63
C VAL A 51 -6.83 -1.23 9.82
N LEU A 52 -7.39 -0.37 10.67
CA LEU A 52 -6.67 0.23 11.79
C LEU A 52 -6.31 -0.78 12.89
N ALA A 53 -7.06 -1.89 12.99
CA ALA A 53 -6.70 -3.00 13.88
C ALA A 53 -5.42 -3.71 13.42
N ASP A 54 -5.20 -3.86 12.11
CA ASP A 54 -4.04 -4.55 11.54
C ASP A 54 -2.87 -3.57 11.28
N TYR A 55 -3.18 -2.35 10.83
CA TYR A 55 -2.24 -1.32 10.39
C TYR A 55 -2.61 0.07 10.94
N PRO A 56 -2.28 0.37 12.21
CA PRO A 56 -2.73 1.59 12.90
C PRO A 56 -2.27 2.90 12.26
N SER A 57 -1.15 2.88 11.53
CA SER A 57 -0.54 4.06 10.91
C SER A 57 -1.04 4.34 9.49
N VAL A 58 -1.83 3.45 8.89
CA VAL A 58 -2.32 3.59 7.51
C VAL A 58 -3.49 4.56 7.46
N LYS A 59 -3.47 5.49 6.51
CA LYS A 59 -4.56 6.43 6.32
C LYS A 59 -5.75 5.74 5.64
N VAL A 60 -6.94 5.87 6.23
CA VAL A 60 -8.16 5.32 5.62
C VAL A 60 -8.94 6.40 4.89
N HIS A 61 -9.31 6.12 3.64
CA HIS A 61 -10.14 6.96 2.79
C HIS A 61 -11.51 6.32 2.57
N ARG A 62 -12.54 7.14 2.34
CA ARG A 62 -13.92 6.67 2.14
C ARG A 62 -14.34 6.62 0.68
N SER A 63 -13.58 7.22 -0.23
CA SER A 63 -13.85 7.22 -1.66
C SER A 63 -12.57 7.09 -2.48
N LEU A 64 -12.72 6.65 -3.74
CA LEU A 64 -11.62 6.60 -4.68
C LEU A 64 -11.10 8.00 -5.02
N ASP A 65 -11.99 9.00 -5.14
CA ASP A 65 -11.60 10.38 -5.45
C ASP A 65 -10.67 10.99 -4.38
N GLU A 66 -10.93 10.71 -3.10
CA GLU A 66 -10.04 11.12 -2.01
C GLU A 66 -8.64 10.54 -2.18
N VAL A 67 -8.53 9.28 -2.58
CA VAL A 67 -7.24 8.61 -2.83
C VAL A 67 -6.55 9.23 -4.05
N LEU A 68 -7.24 9.37 -5.17
CA LEU A 68 -6.68 9.91 -6.42
C LEU A 68 -6.21 11.37 -6.27
N SER A 69 -6.75 12.12 -5.30
CA SER A 69 -6.30 13.49 -4.99
C SER A 69 -4.99 13.57 -4.19
N GLN A 70 -4.47 12.45 -3.68
CA GLN A 70 -3.24 12.43 -2.88
C GLN A 70 -1.99 12.39 -3.78
N SER A 71 -1.29 13.52 -3.89
CA SER A 71 -0.07 13.63 -4.71
C SER A 71 1.10 12.77 -4.24
N GLN A 72 1.07 12.29 -2.99
CA GLN A 72 2.10 11.44 -2.42
C GLN A 72 1.91 9.95 -2.75
N ILE A 73 0.79 9.56 -3.34
CA ILE A 73 0.50 8.18 -3.76
C ILE A 73 0.99 8.02 -5.20
N ASP A 74 1.77 6.96 -5.44
CA ASP A 74 2.39 6.66 -6.75
C ASP A 74 1.46 5.84 -7.67
#